data_AF-A0A2A5RIM3-F1
#
_entry.id   AF-A0A2A5RIM3-F1
#
_cell.length_a   1.000
_cell.length_b   1.000
_cell.length_c   1.000
_cell.angle_alpha   90.00
_cell.angle_beta   90.00
_cell.angle_gamma   90.00
#
_symmetry.space_group_name_H-M   'P 1'
#
loop_
_entity.id
_entity.type
_entity.pdbx_description
1 polymer ?
#
loop_
_entity_poly.entity_id
_entity_poly.type
_entity_poly.pdbx_seq_one_letter_code
_entity_poly.pdbx_strand_id
1 'polypeptide(L)'
;MYFNIAERLLNTTLSDNHKIVSDYAAEVQDQLNKQASISLKTQIPSLNQDRIDGLTNRISSEVSFKEIQWILGEPIINFTQNIINDFVNENADFQYKTGLKPKITRTLIGKACKWCQGLAGSYSYPDVPKDVYRRHERCRCMVDYIPGDGKRQNVWSKAWKSEEENGKIEARKQIGSNIFSNSTPAPFARAVEVAKSGLDKDIAWRVTAYEPEHYVGSKLHVSPGGSTVAISTTGDIISVCRADNDNVRGTDLLKLAVENGGTKLDSYAGNHLFYTKNGFEPISWCKWDDEYAPEGWNGKPENIIFYKYTGNSKAELKPDDFYKRISASSDYDEAEKIRNEAIGGKS
;
A
#
# COMPACT_ATOMS: atom_id res chain seq x y z
N MET A 1 42.46 -22.03 11.56
CA MET A 1 42.21 -21.82 10.11
C MET A 1 42.86 -20.50 9.71
N TYR A 2 43.55 -20.40 8.56
CA TYR A 2 44.17 -19.14 8.14
C TYR A 2 43.15 -18.00 8.04
N PHE A 3 43.53 -16.81 8.52
CA PHE A 3 42.66 -15.63 8.60
C PHE A 3 41.95 -15.33 7.28
N ASN A 4 42.70 -15.19 6.18
CA ASN A 4 42.13 -14.85 4.88
C ASN A 4 41.10 -15.89 4.37
N ILE A 5 41.26 -17.16 4.75
CA ILE A 5 40.30 -18.22 4.38
C ILE A 5 39.03 -18.10 5.24
N ALA A 6 39.20 -17.88 6.54
CA ALA A 6 38.10 -17.67 7.49
C ALA A 6 37.29 -16.42 7.13
N GLU A 7 37.98 -15.31 6.87
CA GLU A 7 37.41 -14.01 6.53
C GLU A 7 36.56 -14.12 5.26
N ARG A 8 37.11 -14.69 4.18
CA ARG A 8 36.38 -14.84 2.92
C ARG A 8 35.13 -15.70 3.09
N LEU A 9 35.24 -16.82 3.79
CA LEU A 9 34.14 -17.77 3.91
C LEU A 9 33.03 -17.24 4.83
N LEU A 10 33.38 -16.70 6.00
CA LEU A 10 32.41 -16.17 6.96
C LEU A 10 31.77 -14.88 6.47
N ASN A 11 32.53 -13.96 5.87
CA ASN A 11 31.94 -12.74 5.32
C ASN A 11 30.91 -13.06 4.25
N THR A 12 31.24 -13.90 3.27
CA THR A 12 30.27 -14.28 2.23
C THR A 12 29.05 -14.96 2.84
N THR A 13 29.27 -16.01 3.65
CA THR A 13 28.16 -16.83 4.17
C THR A 13 27.24 -16.05 5.11
N LEU A 14 27.80 -15.23 6.02
CA LEU A 14 27.01 -14.48 7.00
C LEU A 14 26.37 -13.23 6.41
N SER A 15 26.98 -12.63 5.38
CA SER A 15 26.33 -11.57 4.60
C SER A 15 25.12 -12.11 3.83
N ASP A 16 25.26 -13.26 3.19
CA ASP A 16 24.15 -13.94 2.50
C ASP A 16 23.06 -14.35 3.49
N ASN A 17 23.44 -14.88 4.66
CA ASN A 17 22.50 -15.19 5.74
C ASN A 17 21.73 -13.94 6.18
N HIS A 18 22.42 -12.83 6.43
CA HIS A 18 21.79 -11.56 6.77
C HIS A 18 20.81 -11.11 5.70
N LYS A 19 21.21 -11.16 4.42
CA LYS A 19 20.33 -10.78 3.32
C LYS A 19 19.06 -11.61 3.29
N ILE A 20 19.16 -12.94 3.31
CA ILE A 20 18.01 -13.85 3.25
C ILE A 20 17.06 -13.61 4.43
N VAL A 21 17.60 -13.50 5.64
CA VAL A 21 16.80 -13.33 6.86
C VAL A 21 16.14 -11.96 6.88
N SER A 22 16.86 -10.91 6.50
CA SER A 22 16.33 -9.54 6.43
C SER A 22 15.29 -9.37 5.33
N ASP A 23 15.46 -10.00 4.17
CA ASP A 23 14.46 -9.99 3.08
C ASP A 23 13.15 -10.63 3.57
N TYR A 24 13.23 -11.81 4.19
CA TYR A 24 12.05 -12.48 4.74
C TYR A 24 11.41 -11.71 5.90
N ALA A 25 12.23 -11.17 6.82
CA ALA A 25 11.75 -10.34 7.92
C ALA A 25 11.05 -9.08 7.41
N ALA A 26 11.53 -8.49 6.30
CA ALA A 26 10.92 -7.34 5.68
C ALA A 26 9.53 -7.65 5.11
N GLU A 27 9.38 -8.79 4.42
CA GLU A 27 8.09 -9.24 3.93
C GLU A 27 7.10 -9.47 5.09
N VAL A 28 7.53 -10.13 6.15
CA VAL A 28 6.69 -10.36 7.35
C VAL A 28 6.31 -9.02 7.99
N GLN A 29 7.24 -8.09 8.12
CA GLN A 29 6.98 -6.78 8.70
C GLN A 29 6.03 -5.93 7.85
N ASP A 30 6.15 -5.99 6.52
CA ASP A 30 5.22 -5.35 5.60
C ASP A 30 3.81 -5.93 5.74
N GLN A 31 3.68 -7.26 5.91
CA GLN A 31 2.40 -7.91 6.17
C GLN A 31 1.82 -7.46 7.51
N LEU A 32 2.62 -7.41 8.58
CA LEU A 32 2.19 -6.94 9.89
C LEU A 32 1.77 -5.46 9.86
N ASN A 33 2.53 -4.61 9.15
CA ASN A 33 2.20 -3.21 8.96
C ASN A 33 0.87 -3.06 8.18
N LYS A 34 0.64 -3.85 7.13
CA LYS A 34 -0.62 -3.89 6.39
C LYS A 34 -1.79 -4.33 7.28
N GLN A 35 -1.62 -5.40 8.06
CA GLN A 35 -2.63 -5.88 9.02
C GLN A 35 -2.98 -4.81 10.07
N ALA A 36 -1.97 -4.13 10.61
CA ALA A 36 -2.14 -3.02 11.53
C ALA A 36 -2.58 -1.70 10.85
N SER A 37 -2.71 -1.69 9.51
CA SER A 37 -3.06 -0.50 8.70
C SER A 37 -2.11 0.69 8.91
N ILE A 38 -0.84 0.37 9.06
CA ILE A 38 0.28 1.28 9.18
C ILE A 38 0.94 1.38 7.80
N SER A 39 0.95 2.56 7.20
CA SER A 39 1.59 2.83 5.89
C SER A 39 3.06 3.21 6.03
N LEU A 40 3.78 2.62 6.99
CA LEU A 40 5.19 2.91 7.22
C LEU A 40 6.06 1.95 6.41
N LYS A 41 7.13 2.48 5.82
CA LYS A 41 8.14 1.66 5.16
C LYS A 41 8.89 0.88 6.22
N THR A 42 9.02 -0.42 5.99
CA THR A 42 9.84 -1.31 6.81
C THR A 42 11.30 -0.89 6.79
N GLN A 43 11.92 -0.86 7.97
CA GLN A 43 13.35 -0.58 8.13
C GLN A 43 14.13 -1.89 8.09
N ILE A 44 15.25 -1.89 7.37
CA ILE A 44 16.14 -3.04 7.26
C ILE A 44 17.43 -2.67 8.00
N PRO A 45 17.79 -3.39 9.09
CA PRO A 45 19.01 -3.11 9.83
C PRO A 45 20.24 -3.38 8.99
N SER A 46 21.29 -2.59 9.25
CA SER A 46 22.59 -2.78 8.60
C SER A 46 23.29 -4.03 9.13
N LEU A 47 24.03 -4.72 8.27
CA LEU A 47 24.85 -5.88 8.64
C LEU A 47 25.81 -5.53 9.79
N ASN A 48 25.78 -6.33 10.86
CA ASN A 48 26.71 -6.17 11.97
C ASN A 48 28.09 -6.79 11.62
N GLN A 49 28.93 -5.98 10.98
CA GLN A 49 30.27 -6.39 10.55
C GLN A 49 31.18 -6.77 11.73
N ASP A 50 31.12 -6.02 12.84
CA ASP A 50 31.93 -6.28 14.04
C ASP A 50 31.75 -7.71 14.58
N ARG A 51 30.55 -8.27 14.46
CA ARG A 51 30.27 -9.66 14.85
C ARG A 51 30.92 -10.68 13.92
N ILE A 52 30.92 -10.42 12.60
CA ILE A 52 31.59 -11.28 11.63
C ILE A 52 33.09 -11.23 11.86
N ASP A 53 33.65 -10.05 12.09
CA ASP A 53 35.07 -9.85 12.36
C ASP A 53 35.48 -10.54 13.66
N GLY A 54 34.65 -10.46 14.71
CA GLY A 54 34.86 -11.17 15.97
C GLY A 54 34.89 -12.70 15.79
N LEU A 55 33.96 -13.26 15.03
CA LEU A 55 33.93 -14.70 14.71
C LEU A 55 35.15 -15.12 13.89
N THR A 56 35.53 -14.30 12.90
CA THR A 56 36.69 -14.53 12.03
C THR A 56 37.98 -14.55 12.83
N ASN A 57 38.20 -13.51 13.65
CA ASN A 57 39.36 -13.41 14.53
C ASN A 57 39.46 -14.62 15.47
N ARG A 58 38.35 -15.04 16.06
CA ARG A 58 38.34 -16.16 17.00
C ARG A 58 38.60 -17.52 16.33
N ILE A 59 38.06 -17.77 15.14
CA ILE A 59 38.33 -19.02 14.40
C ILE A 59 39.78 -19.09 13.90
N SER A 60 40.40 -17.93 13.69
CA SER A 60 41.78 -17.82 13.22
C SER A 60 42.80 -17.70 14.35
N SER A 61 42.38 -17.57 15.60
CA SER A 61 43.30 -17.45 16.74
C SER A 61 43.93 -18.78 17.16
N GLU A 62 43.27 -19.91 16.88
CA GLU A 62 43.73 -21.24 17.33
C GLU A 62 44.53 -21.99 16.26
N VAL A 63 45.58 -22.69 16.70
CA VAL A 63 46.44 -23.52 15.84
C VAL A 63 45.65 -24.73 15.31
N SER A 64 44.82 -25.34 16.15
CA SER A 64 43.99 -26.49 15.79
C SER A 64 42.54 -26.08 15.52
N PHE A 65 42.07 -26.31 14.29
CA PHE A 65 40.67 -26.05 13.94
C PHE A 65 39.69 -26.91 14.75
N LYS A 66 40.09 -28.11 15.17
CA LYS A 66 39.24 -29.03 15.93
C LYS A 66 38.83 -28.46 17.29
N GLU A 67 39.69 -27.66 17.90
CA GLU A 67 39.44 -27.02 19.20
C GLU A 67 38.45 -25.85 19.08
N ILE A 68 38.29 -25.28 17.88
CA ILE A 68 37.46 -24.11 17.62
C ILE A 68 36.23 -24.40 16.73
N GLN A 69 36.05 -25.67 16.33
CA GLN A 69 34.97 -26.11 15.43
C GLN A 69 33.58 -25.74 15.96
N TRP A 70 33.40 -25.70 17.29
CA TRP A 70 32.13 -25.37 17.93
C TRP A 70 31.60 -23.97 17.57
N ILE A 71 32.47 -23.05 17.13
CA ILE A 71 32.05 -21.70 16.71
C ILE A 71 31.14 -21.72 15.49
N LEU A 72 31.27 -22.72 14.63
CA LEU A 72 30.41 -22.89 13.46
C LEU A 72 29.00 -23.42 13.82
N GLY A 73 28.72 -23.70 15.11
CA GLY A 73 27.43 -24.15 15.61
C GLY A 73 26.60 -23.02 16.23
N GLU A 74 26.48 -23.03 17.56
CA GLU A 74 25.62 -22.09 18.31
C GLU A 74 25.92 -20.61 18.04
N PRO A 75 27.17 -20.15 17.89
CA PRO A 75 27.42 -18.75 17.56
C PRO A 75 26.84 -18.31 16.22
N ILE A 76 26.80 -19.18 15.20
CA ILE A 76 26.17 -18.88 13.91
C ILE A 76 24.65 -18.80 14.05
N ILE A 77 24.04 -19.74 14.80
CA ILE A 77 22.60 -19.69 15.12
C ILE A 77 22.26 -18.40 15.87
N ASN A 78 23.10 -18.03 16.84
CA ASN A 78 22.94 -16.80 17.60
C ASN A 78 23.05 -15.57 16.68
N PHE A 79 24.01 -15.54 15.75
CA PHE A 79 24.13 -14.48 14.75
C PHE A 79 22.81 -14.28 14.00
N THR A 80 22.26 -15.36 13.41
CA THR A 80 20.98 -15.32 12.70
C THR A 80 19.82 -14.82 13.58
N GLN A 81 19.75 -15.25 14.84
CA GLN A 81 18.72 -14.79 15.77
C GLN A 81 18.85 -13.30 16.15
N ASN A 82 20.05 -12.74 16.15
CA ASN A 82 20.23 -11.33 16.47
C ASN A 82 19.81 -10.43 15.31
N ILE A 83 19.89 -10.89 14.05
CA ILE A 83 19.38 -10.15 12.89
C ILE A 83 17.90 -9.80 13.11
N ILE A 84 17.11 -10.76 13.58
CA ILE A 84 15.70 -10.54 13.93
C ILE A 84 15.53 -9.55 15.09
N ASN A 85 16.38 -9.62 16.12
CA ASN A 85 16.30 -8.68 17.24
C ASN A 85 16.64 -7.25 16.82
N ASP A 86 17.67 -7.07 15.98
CA ASP A 86 18.06 -5.78 15.43
C ASP A 86 16.93 -5.22 14.57
N PHE A 87 16.28 -6.09 13.79
CA PHE A 87 15.11 -5.77 12.99
C PHE A 87 13.93 -5.27 13.84
N VAL A 88 13.60 -5.98 14.92
CA VAL A 88 12.55 -5.59 15.88
C VAL A 88 12.88 -4.24 16.52
N ASN A 89 14.13 -4.04 16.93
CA ASN A 89 14.56 -2.81 17.59
C ASN A 89 14.48 -1.61 16.65
N GLU A 90 15.02 -1.69 15.43
CA GLU A 90 14.99 -0.58 14.47
C GLU A 90 13.56 -0.23 14.02
N ASN A 91 12.72 -1.23 13.77
CA ASN A 91 11.34 -0.97 13.37
C ASN A 91 10.50 -0.41 14.52
N ALA A 92 10.71 -0.88 15.76
CA ALA A 92 10.05 -0.29 16.92
C ALA A 92 10.49 1.17 17.14
N ASP A 93 11.79 1.47 17.00
CA ASP A 93 12.31 2.83 17.11
C ASP A 93 11.75 3.76 16.02
N PHE A 94 11.69 3.27 14.78
CA PHE A 94 11.12 4.02 13.67
C PHE A 94 9.62 4.30 13.88
N GLN A 95 8.85 3.29 14.29
CA GLN A 95 7.44 3.47 14.61
C GLN A 95 7.24 4.48 15.73
N TYR A 96 8.04 4.42 16.79
CA TYR A 96 7.98 5.41 17.87
C TYR A 96 8.28 6.83 17.38
N LYS A 97 9.34 7.01 16.58
CA LYS A 97 9.67 8.30 15.97
C LYS A 97 8.55 8.86 15.09
N THR A 98 7.72 7.99 14.51
CA THR A 98 6.53 8.39 13.73
C THR A 98 5.29 8.65 14.59
N GLY A 99 5.39 8.57 15.92
CA GLY A 99 4.32 8.86 16.86
C GLY A 99 3.46 7.65 17.27
N LEU A 100 3.88 6.43 16.92
CA LEU A 100 3.24 5.20 17.39
C LEU A 100 3.80 4.80 18.76
N LYS A 101 3.10 3.89 19.45
CA LYS A 101 3.54 3.33 20.73
C LYS A 101 3.67 1.82 20.61
N PRO A 102 4.77 1.32 20.01
CA PRO A 102 4.97 -0.12 19.88
C PRO A 102 5.21 -0.76 21.25
N LYS A 103 4.81 -2.02 21.36
CA LYS A 103 4.99 -2.83 22.57
C LYS A 103 5.90 -4.00 22.24
N ILE A 104 7.04 -4.09 22.93
CA ILE A 104 7.99 -5.19 22.81
C ILE A 104 7.60 -6.28 23.79
N THR A 105 7.49 -7.52 23.35
CA THR A 105 7.25 -8.65 24.26
C THR A 105 8.37 -9.67 24.12
N ARG A 106 8.91 -10.09 25.26
CA ARG A 106 9.88 -11.17 25.34
C ARG A 106 9.22 -12.41 25.93
N THR A 107 9.09 -13.44 25.09
CA THR A 107 8.42 -14.69 25.41
C THR A 107 9.45 -15.78 25.69
N LEU A 108 9.35 -16.42 26.86
CA LEU A 108 10.21 -17.53 27.24
C LEU A 108 9.82 -18.78 26.46
N ILE A 109 10.84 -19.52 26.00
CA ILE A 109 10.66 -20.81 25.34
C ILE A 109 11.46 -21.86 26.13
N GLY A 110 10.78 -22.92 26.58
CA GLY A 110 11.38 -24.02 27.34
C GLY A 110 11.86 -23.64 28.73
N LYS A 111 12.88 -24.36 29.26
CA LYS A 111 13.50 -24.10 30.57
C LYS A 111 14.54 -22.97 30.46
N ALA A 112 14.06 -21.73 30.37
CA ALA A 112 14.92 -20.55 30.26
C ALA A 112 15.76 -20.30 31.54
N CYS A 113 16.96 -19.73 31.37
CA CYS A 113 17.86 -19.38 32.48
C CYS A 113 17.31 -18.23 33.34
N LYS A 114 17.82 -18.08 34.57
CA LYS A 114 17.39 -17.01 35.51
C LYS A 114 17.44 -15.60 34.90
N TRP A 115 18.50 -15.31 34.13
CA TRP A 115 18.65 -14.02 33.46
C TRP A 115 17.53 -13.78 32.44
N CYS A 116 17.22 -14.76 31.58
CA CYS A 116 16.11 -14.64 30.64
C CYS A 116 14.74 -14.53 31.33
N GLN A 117 14.54 -15.26 32.43
CA GLN A 117 13.31 -15.15 33.22
C GLN A 117 13.09 -13.74 33.75
N GLY A 118 14.16 -13.05 34.19
CA GLY A 118 14.10 -11.66 34.64
C GLY A 118 13.85 -10.63 33.53
N LEU A 119 14.02 -11.01 32.26
CA LEU A 119 13.78 -10.16 31.09
C LEU A 119 12.45 -10.48 30.38
N ALA A 120 11.73 -11.49 30.85
CA ALA A 120 10.46 -11.89 30.25
C ALA A 120 9.36 -10.90 30.64
N GLY A 121 8.50 -10.58 29.68
CA GLY A 121 7.41 -9.63 29.89
C GLY A 121 7.23 -8.71 28.70
N SER A 122 6.33 -7.75 28.89
CA SER A 122 6.05 -6.74 27.88
C SER A 122 6.51 -5.36 28.31
N TYR A 123 7.08 -4.62 27.38
CA TYR A 123 7.68 -3.30 27.56
C TYR A 123 7.06 -2.33 26.56
N SER A 124 6.70 -1.13 27.04
CA SER A 124 6.21 -0.05 26.20
C SER A 124 7.38 0.77 25.70
N TYR A 125 7.51 0.97 24.39
CA TYR A 125 8.58 1.80 23.83
C TYR A 125 8.33 3.29 24.15
N PRO A 126 9.35 4.08 24.54
CA PRO A 126 10.78 3.80 24.50
C PRO A 126 11.37 3.20 25.78
N ASP A 127 10.55 2.93 26.80
CA ASP A 127 10.96 2.43 28.11
C ASP A 127 11.31 0.92 28.08
N VAL A 128 12.19 0.53 27.15
CA VAL A 128 12.66 -0.84 26.93
C VAL A 128 14.13 -0.95 27.33
N PRO A 129 14.48 -1.74 28.36
CA PRO A 129 15.88 -1.97 28.72
C PRO A 129 16.66 -2.59 27.56
N LYS A 130 17.90 -2.12 27.31
CA LYS A 130 18.76 -2.63 26.22
C LYS A 130 18.94 -4.15 26.27
N ASP A 131 18.94 -4.73 27.47
CA ASP A 131 19.12 -6.18 27.67
C ASP A 131 17.95 -7.02 27.13
N VAL A 132 16.76 -6.43 26.90
CA VAL A 132 15.61 -7.11 26.28
C VAL A 132 15.94 -7.61 24.87
N TYR A 133 16.82 -6.93 24.14
CA TYR A 133 17.26 -7.35 22.80
C TYR A 133 18.48 -8.27 22.83
N ARG A 134 19.13 -8.44 23.99
CA ARG A 134 20.34 -9.26 24.12
C ARG A 134 20.01 -10.74 24.28
N ARG A 135 20.91 -11.58 23.76
CA ARG A 135 20.83 -13.04 23.85
C ARG A 135 22.13 -13.60 24.45
N HIS A 136 22.00 -14.60 25.32
CA HIS A 136 23.11 -15.48 25.65
C HIS A 136 23.25 -16.55 24.57
N GLU A 137 24.38 -17.25 24.53
CA GLU A 137 24.78 -18.18 23.45
C GLU A 137 23.65 -19.16 23.05
N ARG A 138 23.10 -19.90 24.01
CA ARG A 138 22.03 -20.91 23.77
C ARG A 138 20.60 -20.40 24.04
N CYS A 139 20.36 -19.10 23.90
CA CYS A 139 19.02 -18.56 24.14
C CYS A 139 18.06 -18.99 23.03
N ARG A 140 16.85 -19.41 23.41
CA ARG A 140 15.76 -19.73 22.46
C ARG A 140 14.53 -18.84 22.67
N CYS A 141 14.59 -17.82 23.54
CA CYS A 141 13.46 -16.94 23.81
C CYS A 141 13.10 -16.13 22.56
N MET A 142 11.82 -15.84 22.39
CA MET A 142 11.32 -15.00 21.31
C MET A 142 11.27 -13.55 21.77
N VAL A 143 11.65 -12.62 20.90
CA VAL A 143 11.43 -11.19 21.08
C VAL A 143 10.63 -10.76 19.87
N ASP A 144 9.38 -10.40 20.11
CA ASP A 144 8.48 -9.89 19.10
C ASP A 144 8.00 -8.49 19.51
N TYR A 145 7.34 -7.80 18.59
CA TYR A 145 6.65 -6.58 18.92
C TYR A 145 5.31 -6.51 18.22
N ILE A 146 4.36 -5.85 18.87
CA ILE A 146 3.07 -5.53 18.30
C ILE A 146 3.19 -4.11 17.71
N PRO A 147 3.08 -3.94 16.39
CA PRO A 147 2.92 -2.62 15.78
C PRO A 147 1.68 -1.97 16.41
N GLY A 148 1.83 -0.79 17.01
CA GLY A 148 0.80 -0.21 17.88
C GLY A 148 -0.59 -0.08 17.22
N ASP A 149 -1.61 0.23 18.03
CA ASP A 149 -3.05 0.17 17.74
C ASP A 149 -3.58 0.99 16.54
N GLY A 150 -2.71 1.56 15.70
CA GLY A 150 -3.07 2.48 14.61
C GLY A 150 -3.64 3.82 15.08
N LYS A 151 -3.89 3.98 16.38
CA LYS A 151 -4.41 5.21 17.00
C LYS A 151 -3.35 6.30 16.96
N ARG A 152 -3.58 7.31 16.12
CA ARG A 152 -2.70 8.47 15.97
C ARG A 152 -3.05 9.51 17.04
N GLN A 153 -2.06 9.91 17.83
CA GLN A 153 -2.15 11.04 18.74
C GLN A 153 -1.68 12.30 18.01
N ASN A 154 -2.44 13.39 18.10
CA ASN A 154 -2.03 14.66 17.50
C ASN A 154 -0.78 15.19 18.23
N VAL A 155 0.31 15.45 17.50
CA VAL A 155 1.62 15.81 18.06
C VAL A 155 1.60 17.13 18.82
N TRP A 156 0.74 18.08 18.42
CA TRP A 156 0.64 19.40 19.05
C TRP A 156 -0.38 19.44 20.18
N SER A 157 -1.55 18.84 20.00
CA SER A 157 -2.62 18.88 21.01
C SER A 157 -2.57 17.74 22.02
N LYS A 158 -1.74 16.71 21.78
CA LYS A 158 -1.69 15.45 22.53
C LYS A 158 -3.06 14.76 22.67
N ALA A 159 -4.05 15.16 21.88
CA ALA A 159 -5.36 14.55 21.87
C ALA A 159 -5.34 13.26 21.06
N TRP A 160 -6.01 12.24 21.57
CA TRP A 160 -6.28 11.00 20.85
C TRP A 160 -7.44 11.22 19.89
N LYS A 161 -7.38 10.67 18.68
CA LYS A 161 -8.57 10.54 17.84
C LYS A 161 -9.60 9.67 18.57
N SER A 162 -10.83 10.16 18.71
CA SER A 162 -11.89 9.52 19.50
C SER A 162 -12.29 8.16 18.93
N GLU A 163 -12.89 7.29 19.76
CA GLU A 163 -13.49 6.01 19.32
C GLU A 163 -14.44 6.20 18.12
N GLU A 164 -15.11 7.36 18.02
CA GLU A 164 -16.01 7.70 16.93
C GLU A 164 -15.27 7.90 15.58
N GLU A 165 -14.10 8.54 15.60
CA GLU A 165 -13.27 8.70 14.38
C GLU A 165 -12.58 7.40 13.97
N ASN A 166 -12.18 6.57 14.94
CA ASN A 166 -11.63 5.24 14.67
C ASN A 166 -12.73 4.29 14.15
N GLY A 167 -13.95 4.38 14.67
CA GLY A 167 -15.12 3.68 14.13
C GLY A 167 -15.39 4.07 12.68
N LYS A 168 -15.20 5.35 12.32
CA LYS A 168 -15.26 5.79 10.91
C LYS A 168 -14.11 5.23 10.05
N ILE A 169 -12.94 4.88 10.61
CA ILE A 169 -11.81 4.27 9.89
C ILE A 169 -11.96 2.75 9.74
N GLU A 170 -12.40 2.06 10.79
CA GLU A 170 -12.69 0.62 10.74
C GLU A 170 -13.93 0.32 9.88
N ALA A 171 -14.96 1.17 9.96
CA ALA A 171 -16.06 1.16 9.00
C ALA A 171 -15.49 1.23 7.58
N ARG A 172 -14.61 2.20 7.27
CA ARG A 172 -13.93 2.40 5.97
C ARG A 172 -13.14 1.18 5.46
N LYS A 173 -12.61 0.30 6.31
CA LYS A 173 -11.95 -0.94 5.87
C LYS A 173 -12.96 -2.00 5.42
N GLN A 174 -14.15 -2.02 6.00
CA GLN A 174 -15.25 -2.91 5.61
C GLN A 174 -16.08 -2.41 4.42
N ILE A 175 -15.94 -1.13 4.02
CA ILE A 175 -16.75 -0.51 2.93
C ILE A 175 -16.48 -1.09 1.54
N GLY A 176 -15.32 -1.73 1.33
CA GLY A 176 -14.79 -2.03 -0.01
C GLY A 176 -15.64 -2.89 -0.94
N SER A 177 -16.69 -3.57 -0.46
CA SER A 177 -17.58 -4.35 -1.35
C SER A 177 -19.04 -4.47 -0.86
N ASN A 178 -19.32 -4.30 0.45
CA ASN A 178 -20.65 -4.61 1.03
C ASN A 178 -21.62 -3.42 1.16
N ILE A 179 -21.24 -2.21 0.76
CA ILE A 179 -22.13 -1.03 0.84
C ILE A 179 -22.93 -0.82 -0.45
N PHE A 180 -22.40 -1.23 -1.60
CA PHE A 180 -23.04 -1.00 -2.89
C PHE A 180 -24.03 -2.11 -3.20
N SER A 181 -25.25 -1.71 -3.54
CA SER A 181 -26.28 -2.62 -4.02
C SER A 181 -26.24 -2.69 -5.54
N ASN A 182 -26.46 -3.88 -6.10
CA ASN A 182 -26.69 -4.03 -7.53
C ASN A 182 -27.99 -3.29 -7.91
N SER A 183 -27.97 -2.62 -9.05
CA SER A 183 -29.09 -1.87 -9.58
C SER A 183 -29.51 -2.37 -10.96
N THR A 184 -30.67 -1.90 -11.42
CA THR A 184 -31.13 -2.10 -12.80
C THR A 184 -31.04 -0.77 -13.56
N PRO A 185 -31.09 -0.78 -14.91
CA PRO A 185 -30.84 0.42 -15.70
C PRO A 185 -31.69 1.64 -15.34
N ALA A 186 -33.00 1.47 -15.16
CA ALA A 186 -33.88 2.61 -14.88
C ALA A 186 -33.66 3.24 -13.48
N PRO A 187 -33.56 2.46 -12.37
CA PRO A 187 -33.15 3.01 -11.07
C PRO A 187 -31.74 3.61 -11.08
N PHE A 188 -30.81 3.02 -11.83
CA PHE A 188 -29.45 3.54 -11.93
C PHE A 188 -29.40 4.91 -12.65
N ALA A 189 -30.03 5.03 -13.81
CA ALA A 189 -30.10 6.29 -14.57
C ALA A 189 -30.67 7.43 -13.71
N ARG A 190 -31.76 7.15 -12.97
CA ARG A 190 -32.34 8.11 -12.01
C ARG A 190 -31.36 8.48 -10.90
N ALA A 191 -30.61 7.53 -10.36
CA ALA A 191 -29.61 7.82 -9.33
C ALA A 191 -28.47 8.70 -9.85
N VAL A 192 -28.02 8.50 -11.11
CA VAL A 192 -27.03 9.36 -11.76
C VAL A 192 -27.57 10.79 -11.91
N GLU A 193 -28.82 10.94 -12.35
CA GLU A 193 -29.46 12.25 -12.49
C GLU A 193 -29.58 12.99 -11.15
N VAL A 194 -30.02 12.30 -10.10
CA VAL A 194 -30.10 12.85 -8.74
C VAL A 194 -28.70 13.25 -8.24
N ALA A 195 -27.71 12.37 -8.38
CA ALA A 195 -26.34 12.66 -7.97
C ALA A 195 -25.76 13.88 -8.73
N LYS A 196 -25.95 13.94 -10.04
CA LYS A 196 -25.54 15.06 -10.89
C LYS A 196 -26.21 16.37 -10.49
N SER A 197 -27.50 16.35 -10.18
CA SER A 197 -28.26 17.55 -9.79
C SER A 197 -27.78 18.18 -8.48
N GLY A 198 -27.13 17.39 -7.62
CA GLY A 198 -26.53 17.86 -6.37
C GLY A 198 -25.18 18.55 -6.56
N LEU A 199 -24.49 18.32 -7.69
CA LEU A 199 -23.15 18.86 -7.94
C LEU A 199 -23.18 20.35 -8.25
N ASP A 200 -22.06 21.03 -7.96
CA ASP A 200 -21.81 22.39 -8.43
C ASP A 200 -21.86 22.44 -9.97
N LYS A 201 -22.53 23.48 -10.52
CA LYS A 201 -22.68 23.68 -11.97
C LYS A 201 -21.34 23.75 -12.71
N ASP A 202 -20.28 24.22 -12.04
CA ASP A 202 -18.93 24.32 -12.62
C ASP A 202 -18.28 22.95 -12.88
N ILE A 203 -18.83 21.88 -12.29
CA ILE A 203 -18.35 20.50 -12.46
C ILE A 203 -19.41 19.54 -12.97
N ALA A 204 -20.70 19.82 -12.77
CA ALA A 204 -21.81 18.94 -13.14
C ALA A 204 -21.84 18.60 -14.64
N TRP A 205 -21.35 19.51 -15.50
CA TRP A 205 -21.25 19.27 -16.94
C TRP A 205 -20.29 18.14 -17.32
N ARG A 206 -19.38 17.74 -16.42
CA ARG A 206 -18.48 16.58 -16.62
C ARG A 206 -19.18 15.24 -16.41
N VAL A 207 -20.42 15.24 -15.92
CA VAL A 207 -21.21 14.05 -15.68
C VAL A 207 -22.35 14.00 -16.68
N THR A 208 -22.40 12.93 -17.47
CA THR A 208 -23.52 12.67 -18.37
C THR A 208 -24.49 11.70 -17.68
N ALA A 209 -25.75 12.11 -17.59
CA ALA A 209 -26.84 11.23 -17.16
C ALA A 209 -27.44 10.63 -18.44
N TYR A 210 -27.20 9.34 -18.68
CA TYR A 210 -27.71 8.63 -19.85
C TYR A 210 -29.09 8.04 -19.58
N GLU A 211 -29.84 7.82 -20.65
CA GLU A 211 -31.09 7.07 -20.60
C GLU A 211 -30.85 5.60 -20.18
N PRO A 212 -31.85 4.93 -19.56
CA PRO A 212 -31.71 3.56 -19.09
C PRO A 212 -31.17 2.57 -20.13
N GLU A 213 -31.52 2.73 -21.40
CA GLU A 213 -31.11 1.84 -22.49
C GLU A 213 -29.58 1.78 -22.65
N HIS A 214 -28.88 2.88 -22.33
CA HIS A 214 -27.42 2.93 -22.39
C HIS A 214 -26.74 1.95 -21.41
N TYR A 215 -27.40 1.65 -20.29
CA TYR A 215 -26.85 0.82 -19.22
C TYR A 215 -27.20 -0.67 -19.36
N VAL A 216 -27.94 -1.07 -20.40
CA VAL A 216 -28.35 -2.47 -20.59
C VAL A 216 -27.12 -3.38 -20.72
N GLY A 217 -27.09 -4.46 -19.94
CA GLY A 217 -25.98 -5.42 -19.92
C GLY A 217 -24.76 -4.98 -19.09
N SER A 218 -24.73 -3.75 -18.61
CA SER A 218 -23.68 -3.26 -17.72
C SER A 218 -23.86 -3.74 -16.28
N LYS A 219 -22.77 -3.79 -15.52
CA LYS A 219 -22.82 -3.96 -14.06
C LYS A 219 -23.06 -2.60 -13.42
N LEU A 220 -24.15 -2.49 -12.67
CA LEU A 220 -24.65 -1.23 -12.14
C LEU A 220 -24.69 -1.31 -10.62
N HIS A 221 -24.05 -0.35 -9.96
CA HIS A 221 -23.94 -0.31 -8.51
C HIS A 221 -24.33 1.06 -7.98
N VAL A 222 -25.17 1.07 -6.93
CA VAL A 222 -25.61 2.28 -6.25
C VAL A 222 -25.39 2.12 -4.75
N SER A 223 -24.76 3.11 -4.11
CA SER A 223 -24.62 3.16 -2.65
C SER A 223 -25.93 3.59 -1.98
N PRO A 224 -26.08 3.43 -0.65
CA PRO A 224 -27.25 3.91 0.08
C PRO A 224 -27.41 5.43 0.02
N GLY A 225 -26.30 6.17 -0.14
CA GLY A 225 -26.30 7.63 -0.32
C GLY A 225 -26.53 8.09 -1.76
N GLY A 226 -26.66 7.17 -2.73
CA GLY A 226 -26.98 7.51 -4.12
C GLY A 226 -25.78 7.73 -5.05
N SER A 227 -24.56 7.45 -4.60
CA SER A 227 -23.39 7.42 -5.49
C SER A 227 -23.46 6.22 -6.44
N THR A 228 -23.00 6.40 -7.66
CA THR A 228 -23.21 5.47 -8.77
C THR A 228 -21.90 5.02 -9.42
N VAL A 229 -21.86 3.75 -9.82
CA VAL A 229 -20.80 3.14 -10.63
C VAL A 229 -21.40 2.22 -11.69
N ALA A 230 -21.04 2.40 -12.95
CA ALA A 230 -21.39 1.52 -14.05
C ALA A 230 -20.15 1.00 -14.78
N ILE A 231 -20.14 -0.30 -15.06
CA ILE A 231 -19.10 -0.98 -15.81
C ILE A 231 -19.74 -1.73 -16.99
N SER A 232 -19.31 -1.41 -18.21
CA SER A 232 -19.78 -2.09 -19.42
C SER A 232 -19.28 -3.55 -19.49
N THR A 233 -19.82 -4.33 -20.42
CA THR A 233 -19.36 -5.70 -20.69
C THR A 233 -17.93 -5.76 -21.24
N THR A 234 -17.46 -4.68 -21.88
CA THR A 234 -16.09 -4.53 -22.41
C THR A 234 -15.08 -4.09 -21.34
N GLY A 235 -15.54 -3.84 -20.12
CA GLY A 235 -14.73 -3.37 -19.00
C GLY A 235 -14.49 -1.85 -19.02
N ASP A 236 -15.27 -1.08 -19.77
CA ASP A 236 -15.28 0.38 -19.67
C ASP A 236 -16.03 0.81 -18.42
N ILE A 237 -15.44 1.73 -17.67
CA ILE A 237 -16.10 2.39 -16.56
C ILE A 237 -16.82 3.62 -17.13
N ILE A 238 -18.11 3.43 -17.45
CA ILE A 238 -18.91 4.36 -18.25
C ILE A 238 -19.66 5.41 -17.42
N SER A 239 -19.79 5.21 -16.10
CA SER A 239 -20.38 6.20 -15.21
C SER A 239 -19.85 6.06 -13.80
N VAL A 240 -19.28 7.13 -13.25
CA VAL A 240 -18.87 7.23 -11.84
C VAL A 240 -19.29 8.60 -11.34
N CYS A 241 -20.28 8.65 -10.45
CA CYS A 241 -20.74 9.90 -9.86
C CYS A 241 -20.89 9.73 -8.35
N ARG A 242 -20.22 10.59 -7.59
CA ARG A 242 -20.39 10.65 -6.13
C ARG A 242 -21.55 11.58 -5.83
N ALA A 243 -22.53 11.12 -5.05
CA ALA A 243 -23.56 11.99 -4.52
C ALA A 243 -23.00 12.81 -3.35
N ASP A 244 -23.35 14.09 -3.25
CA ASP A 244 -22.74 15.00 -2.28
C ASP A 244 -23.12 14.72 -0.82
N ASN A 245 -24.31 14.16 -0.61
CA ASN A 245 -24.82 13.71 0.68
C ASN A 245 -24.27 12.33 1.12
N ASP A 246 -23.40 11.71 0.31
CA ASP A 246 -22.89 10.38 0.56
C ASP A 246 -21.54 10.40 1.29
N ASN A 247 -21.32 9.36 2.11
CA ASN A 247 -20.11 9.16 2.89
C ASN A 247 -19.03 8.36 2.12
N VAL A 248 -19.36 7.80 0.96
CA VAL A 248 -18.39 7.11 0.09
C VAL A 248 -17.45 8.11 -0.59
N ARG A 249 -16.19 7.72 -0.80
CA ARG A 249 -15.21 8.55 -1.53
C ARG A 249 -15.16 8.11 -3.00
N GLY A 250 -14.75 9.01 -3.88
CA GLY A 250 -14.52 8.67 -5.29
C GLY A 250 -13.54 7.50 -5.47
N THR A 251 -12.50 7.41 -4.63
CA THR A 251 -11.57 6.27 -4.63
C THR A 251 -12.27 4.94 -4.33
N ASP A 252 -13.26 4.93 -3.45
CA ASP A 252 -14.01 3.73 -3.12
C ASP A 252 -14.87 3.29 -4.32
N LEU A 253 -15.42 4.24 -5.09
CA LEU A 253 -16.14 3.99 -6.34
C LEU A 253 -15.24 3.35 -7.42
N LEU A 254 -14.02 3.87 -7.61
CA LEU A 254 -13.09 3.30 -8.58
C LEU A 254 -12.58 1.93 -8.18
N LYS A 255 -12.37 1.70 -6.87
CA LYS A 255 -12.02 0.38 -6.37
C LYS A 255 -13.12 -0.64 -6.66
N LEU A 256 -14.38 -0.27 -6.38
CA LEU A 256 -15.54 -1.11 -6.72
C LEU A 256 -15.62 -1.39 -8.22
N ALA A 257 -15.39 -0.37 -9.06
CA ALA A 257 -15.41 -0.51 -10.51
C ALA A 257 -14.40 -1.56 -10.99
N VAL A 258 -13.15 -1.48 -10.51
CA VAL A 258 -12.08 -2.42 -10.83
C VAL A 258 -12.38 -3.83 -10.32
N GLU A 259 -12.84 -3.97 -9.08
CA GLU A 259 -13.25 -5.28 -8.51
C GLU A 259 -14.37 -5.93 -9.32
N ASN A 260 -15.21 -5.13 -9.99
CA ASN A 260 -16.28 -5.60 -10.85
C ASN A 260 -15.90 -5.70 -12.34
N GLY A 261 -14.61 -5.60 -12.69
CA GLY A 261 -14.10 -5.83 -14.05
C GLY A 261 -13.89 -4.56 -14.87
N GLY A 262 -13.90 -3.38 -14.24
CA GLY A 262 -13.49 -2.13 -14.84
C GLY A 262 -11.99 -2.13 -15.13
N THR A 263 -11.62 -1.94 -16.40
CA THR A 263 -10.23 -2.00 -16.88
C THR A 263 -9.81 -0.75 -17.62
N LYS A 264 -10.76 0.11 -18.03
CA LYS A 264 -10.49 1.31 -18.82
C LYS A 264 -11.59 2.34 -18.66
N LEU A 265 -11.25 3.58 -19.00
CA LEU A 265 -12.16 4.72 -19.03
C LEU A 265 -11.56 5.85 -19.87
N ASP A 266 -12.38 6.82 -20.20
CA ASP A 266 -12.00 8.13 -20.69
C ASP A 266 -12.53 9.22 -19.76
N SER A 267 -11.84 10.35 -19.72
CA SER A 267 -12.29 11.50 -18.95
C SER A 267 -11.62 12.78 -19.41
N TYR A 268 -12.32 13.89 -19.19
CA TYR A 268 -11.74 15.23 -19.21
C TYR A 268 -10.51 15.34 -18.29
N ALA A 269 -9.51 16.08 -18.74
CA ALA A 269 -8.16 16.18 -18.16
C ALA A 269 -8.08 16.71 -16.72
N GLY A 270 -9.07 17.45 -16.25
CA GLY A 270 -9.18 17.98 -14.89
C GLY A 270 -9.27 16.87 -13.84
N ASN A 271 -9.76 15.68 -14.23
CA ASN A 271 -9.79 14.51 -13.37
C ASN A 271 -8.51 13.67 -13.43
N HIS A 272 -7.49 14.07 -14.19
CA HIS A 272 -6.29 13.27 -14.45
C HIS A 272 -5.56 12.82 -13.18
N LEU A 273 -5.36 13.75 -12.23
CA LEU A 273 -4.69 13.44 -10.97
C LEU A 273 -5.49 12.47 -10.11
N PHE A 274 -6.82 12.50 -10.24
CA PHE A 274 -7.68 11.56 -9.53
C PHE A 274 -7.51 10.15 -10.09
N TYR A 275 -7.62 9.96 -11.40
CA TYR A 275 -7.50 8.62 -12.01
C TYR A 275 -6.10 8.01 -11.84
N THR A 276 -5.04 8.80 -12.06
CA THR A 276 -3.65 8.33 -11.90
C THR A 276 -3.32 7.88 -10.48
N LYS A 277 -3.84 8.58 -9.46
CA LYS A 277 -3.72 8.16 -8.05
C LYS A 277 -4.47 6.87 -7.75
N ASN A 278 -5.52 6.56 -8.50
CA ASN A 278 -6.33 5.36 -8.34
C ASN A 278 -5.88 4.21 -9.27
N GLY A 279 -4.67 4.27 -9.83
CA GLY A 279 -4.06 3.15 -10.57
C GLY A 279 -4.37 3.09 -12.06
N PHE A 280 -4.87 4.19 -12.64
CA PHE A 280 -5.11 4.31 -14.08
C PHE A 280 -3.96 5.04 -14.76
N GLU A 281 -3.38 4.43 -15.79
CA GLU A 281 -2.32 5.02 -16.61
C GLU A 281 -2.92 5.65 -17.89
N PRO A 282 -2.55 6.89 -18.24
CA PRO A 282 -2.99 7.54 -19.47
C PRO A 282 -2.29 6.90 -20.68
N ILE A 283 -3.05 6.59 -21.74
CA ILE A 283 -2.56 5.89 -22.94
C ILE A 283 -2.57 6.80 -24.16
N SER A 284 -3.69 7.46 -24.41
CA SER A 284 -3.93 8.33 -25.57
C SER A 284 -4.79 9.53 -25.17
N TRP A 285 -4.87 10.54 -26.03
CA TRP A 285 -5.71 11.71 -25.82
C TRP A 285 -6.07 12.38 -27.14
N CYS A 286 -7.20 13.08 -27.15
CA CYS A 286 -7.60 13.96 -28.24
C CYS A 286 -7.84 15.38 -27.71
N LYS A 287 -7.77 16.36 -28.61
CA LYS A 287 -8.12 17.73 -28.26
C LYS A 287 -9.61 17.84 -28.01
N TRP A 288 -9.98 18.80 -27.17
CA TRP A 288 -11.36 19.23 -27.05
C TRP A 288 -11.92 19.70 -28.40
N ASP A 289 -13.19 19.39 -28.63
CA ASP A 289 -13.96 19.83 -29.80
C ASP A 289 -15.28 20.47 -29.32
N ASP A 290 -15.49 21.73 -29.68
CA ASP A 290 -16.65 22.52 -29.28
C ASP A 290 -17.96 21.95 -29.87
N GLU A 291 -17.90 21.19 -30.97
CA GLU A 291 -19.08 20.55 -31.57
C GLU A 291 -19.70 19.49 -30.64
N TYR A 292 -18.89 18.92 -29.74
CA TYR A 292 -19.30 17.88 -28.79
C TYR A 292 -19.41 18.42 -27.35
N ALA A 293 -19.50 19.74 -27.17
CA ALA A 293 -19.65 20.34 -25.85
C ALA A 293 -20.94 19.84 -25.16
N PRO A 294 -20.86 19.31 -23.92
CA PRO A 294 -22.03 18.82 -23.20
C PRO A 294 -22.90 19.98 -22.73
N GLU A 295 -24.18 19.68 -22.50
CA GLU A 295 -25.13 20.64 -21.96
C GLU A 295 -24.65 21.20 -20.61
N GLY A 296 -24.66 22.53 -20.48
CA GLY A 296 -24.21 23.22 -19.28
C GLY A 296 -22.69 23.42 -19.16
N TRP A 297 -21.92 23.12 -20.21
CA TRP A 297 -20.49 23.42 -20.26
C TRP A 297 -20.18 24.90 -20.00
N ASN A 298 -19.09 25.16 -19.29
CA ASN A 298 -18.72 26.49 -18.78
C ASN A 298 -17.84 27.31 -19.74
N GLY A 299 -17.67 26.88 -20.99
CA GLY A 299 -16.87 27.57 -22.01
C GLY A 299 -15.36 27.39 -21.87
N LYS A 300 -14.87 26.51 -20.97
CA LYS A 300 -13.44 26.23 -20.81
C LYS A 300 -13.08 24.87 -21.42
N PRO A 301 -12.31 24.83 -22.53
CA PRO A 301 -12.02 23.59 -23.24
C PRO A 301 -11.11 22.69 -22.41
N GLU A 302 -11.41 21.40 -22.40
CA GLU A 302 -10.70 20.41 -21.60
C GLU A 302 -10.47 19.14 -22.41
N ASN A 303 -9.21 18.87 -22.77
CA ASN A 303 -8.86 17.69 -23.56
C ASN A 303 -9.33 16.39 -22.89
N ILE A 304 -9.58 15.38 -23.71
CA ILE A 304 -10.06 14.08 -23.27
C ILE A 304 -8.88 13.13 -23.24
N ILE A 305 -8.69 12.46 -22.11
CA ILE A 305 -7.61 11.49 -21.91
C ILE A 305 -8.24 10.10 -21.73
N PHE A 306 -7.61 9.12 -22.35
CA PHE A 306 -8.03 7.72 -22.35
C PHE A 306 -7.06 6.91 -21.50
N TYR A 307 -7.62 6.13 -20.56
CA TYR A 307 -6.85 5.48 -19.51
C TYR A 307 -7.04 3.96 -19.50
N LYS A 308 -6.00 3.27 -19.04
CA LYS A 308 -5.99 1.83 -18.74
C LYS A 308 -5.70 1.62 -17.26
N TYR A 309 -6.42 0.70 -16.61
CA TYR A 309 -6.10 0.29 -15.25
C TYR A 309 -4.86 -0.62 -15.24
N THR A 310 -3.85 -0.25 -14.46
CA THR A 310 -2.64 -1.05 -14.25
C THR A 310 -2.40 -1.38 -12.76
N GLY A 311 -3.15 -0.75 -11.86
CA GLY A 311 -2.94 -0.82 -10.41
C GLY A 311 -1.75 0.01 -9.92
N ASN A 312 -0.94 0.58 -10.82
CA ASN A 312 0.19 1.42 -10.45
C ASN A 312 -0.29 2.83 -10.12
N SER A 313 -0.36 3.18 -8.84
CA SER A 313 -0.60 4.55 -8.42
C SER A 313 0.66 5.39 -8.65
N LYS A 314 0.67 6.19 -9.73
CA LYS A 314 1.72 7.20 -9.96
C LYS A 314 1.13 8.57 -9.64
N ALA A 315 1.44 9.09 -8.45
CA ALA A 315 1.27 10.50 -8.19
C ALA A 315 2.41 11.22 -8.91
N GLU A 316 2.12 12.10 -9.89
CA GLU A 316 2.87 13.36 -10.19
C GLU A 316 2.85 13.80 -11.66
N LEU A 317 2.43 12.97 -12.62
CA LEU A 317 2.34 13.44 -14.00
C LEU A 317 1.16 14.42 -14.13
N LYS A 318 1.46 15.67 -14.47
CA LYS A 318 0.44 16.63 -14.90
C LYS A 318 0.00 16.29 -16.33
N PRO A 319 -1.25 16.62 -16.72
CA PRO A 319 -1.70 16.43 -18.10
C PRO A 319 -0.73 17.02 -19.14
N ASP A 320 -0.19 18.21 -18.88
CA ASP A 320 0.76 18.88 -19.79
C ASP A 320 2.04 18.08 -20.05
N ASP A 321 2.52 17.32 -19.06
CA ASP A 321 3.70 16.48 -19.22
C ASP A 321 3.38 15.22 -20.03
N PHE A 322 2.14 14.75 -19.96
CA PHE A 322 1.65 13.66 -20.80
C PHE A 322 1.49 14.11 -22.26
N TYR A 323 0.89 15.27 -22.50
CA TYR A 323 0.69 15.83 -23.86
C TYR A 323 2.00 16.10 -24.61
N LYS A 324 3.09 16.38 -23.88
CA LYS A 324 4.43 16.54 -24.49
C LYS A 324 5.05 15.21 -24.92
N ARG A 325 4.63 14.10 -24.31
CA ARG A 325 5.21 12.76 -24.55
C ARG A 325 4.47 12.01 -25.65
N ILE A 326 3.15 12.21 -25.73
CA ILE A 326 2.27 11.51 -26.66
C ILE A 326 1.58 12.56 -27.54
N SER A 327 1.67 12.42 -28.86
CA SER A 327 0.96 13.27 -29.80
C SER A 327 -0.56 13.10 -29.66
N ALA A 328 -1.32 14.18 -29.84
CA ALA A 328 -2.78 14.12 -29.88
C ALA A 328 -3.24 13.24 -31.05
N SER A 329 -4.24 12.40 -30.80
CA SER A 329 -5.02 11.74 -31.85
C SER A 329 -5.83 12.75 -32.66
N SER A 330 -6.20 12.39 -33.89
CA SER A 330 -7.01 13.18 -34.81
C SER A 330 -8.37 13.54 -34.20
N ASP A 331 -8.98 12.57 -33.53
CA ASP A 331 -10.32 12.64 -32.98
C ASP A 331 -10.49 11.69 -31.78
N TYR A 332 -11.71 11.66 -31.23
CA TYR A 332 -12.09 10.80 -30.11
C TYR A 332 -11.93 9.31 -30.45
N ASP A 333 -12.41 8.89 -31.63
CA ASP A 333 -12.44 7.49 -32.05
C ASP A 333 -11.03 6.92 -32.22
N GLU A 334 -10.10 7.69 -32.80
CA GLU A 334 -8.70 7.29 -32.91
C GLU A 334 -8.05 7.17 -31.53
N ALA A 335 -8.29 8.13 -30.62
CA ALA A 335 -7.77 8.07 -29.26
C ALA A 335 -8.31 6.84 -28.52
N GLU A 336 -9.61 6.56 -28.65
CA GLU A 336 -10.25 5.40 -28.06
C GLU A 336 -9.65 4.10 -28.58
N LYS A 337 -9.48 4.00 -29.90
CA LYS A 337 -8.89 2.83 -30.56
C LYS A 337 -7.47 2.56 -30.04
N ILE A 338 -6.62 3.58 -29.96
CA ILE A 338 -5.25 3.43 -29.43
C ILE A 338 -5.25 2.89 -27.99
N ARG A 339 -6.15 3.40 -27.13
CA ARG A 339 -6.32 2.88 -25.76
C ARG A 339 -6.71 1.41 -25.77
N ASN A 340 -7.71 1.05 -26.58
CA ASN A 340 -8.24 -0.30 -26.66
C ASN A 340 -7.18 -1.29 -27.18
N GLU A 341 -6.38 -0.91 -28.17
CA GLU A 341 -5.26 -1.70 -28.68
C GLU A 341 -4.19 -1.95 -27.60
N ALA A 342 -3.86 -0.95 -26.79
CA ALA A 342 -2.89 -1.07 -25.70
C ALA A 342 -3.33 -1.97 -24.53
N ILE A 343 -4.63 -2.30 -24.44
CA ILE A 343 -5.17 -3.20 -23.41
C ILE A 343 -5.04 -4.68 -23.84
N GLY A 344 -4.81 -4.93 -25.13
CA GLY A 344 -4.78 -6.26 -25.72
C GLY A 344 -6.13 -6.59 -26.32
N GLY A 345 -6.31 -6.20 -27.59
CA GLY A 345 -7.53 -6.43 -28.35
C GLY A 345 -8.04 -7.86 -28.24
N LYS A 346 -9.23 -8.00 -27.66
CA LYS A 346 -10.22 -8.94 -28.16
C LYS A 346 -11.43 -8.09 -28.51
N SER A 347 -11.62 -7.92 -29.82
CA SER A 347 -12.87 -7.51 -30.45
C SER A 347 -14.03 -8.39 -30.00
#